data_AF-A0AAU6XQ71-F1
#
_entry.id   AF-A0AAU6XQ71-F1
#
_cell.length_a   1.000
_cell.length_b   1.000
_cell.length_c   1.000
_cell.angle_alpha   90.00
_cell.angle_beta   90.00
_cell.angle_gamma   90.00
#
_symmetry.space_group_name_H-M   'P 1'
#
loop_
_entity.id
_entity.type
_entity.pdbx_description
1 polymer ?
#
loop_
_entity_poly.entity_id
_entity_poly.type
_entity_poly.pdbx_seq_one_letter_code
_entity_poly.pdbx_strand_id
1 'polypeptide(L)'
;MTAREAAELLEADAVQVSQIESGTVGVSAKRVRRLANNYACTDLALVDSLVAMATDRTRGWWEEYRGVLPQVNLDVAEAEHHATYLRDVVITRIPGLLQTPDYARAVFDYMNPGLSESAVDVKVDYRMRRRSAIEGDNATPYEAIIHEVALRLRVSDRKTSHAQLLQILSLIEQRVVSVRVIPTDQDGFAGSGASMMYAGGPVPQLDTGMRDSPAGVAFIDSEYQLDQLRALIHRVKSGSLQPAASRDFIHRVAKEL
;
A
#
# COMPACT_ATOMS: atom_id res chain seq x y z
N MET A 1 -24.84 4.56 -20.29
CA MET A 1 -25.22 3.18 -20.61
C MET A 1 -26.09 2.66 -19.48
N THR A 2 -27.25 2.09 -19.80
CA THR A 2 -28.13 1.44 -18.81
C THR A 2 -27.70 0.00 -18.57
N ALA A 3 -28.12 -0.62 -17.46
CA ALA A 3 -27.81 -2.03 -17.17
C ALA A 3 -28.30 -2.99 -18.28
N ARG A 4 -29.41 -2.65 -18.95
CA ARG A 4 -29.93 -3.42 -20.09
C ARG A 4 -29.04 -3.30 -21.33
N GLU A 5 -28.60 -2.08 -21.66
CA GLU A 5 -27.66 -1.85 -22.76
C GLU A 5 -26.33 -2.57 -22.50
N ALA A 6 -25.86 -2.58 -21.24
CA ALA A 6 -24.68 -3.32 -20.82
C ALA A 6 -24.83 -4.84 -21.02
N ALA A 7 -25.97 -5.40 -20.64
CA ALA A 7 -26.28 -6.82 -20.79
C ALA A 7 -26.31 -7.24 -22.26
N GLU A 8 -26.98 -6.46 -23.11
CA GLU A 8 -27.02 -6.69 -24.56
C GLU A 8 -25.62 -6.61 -25.19
N LEU A 9 -24.82 -5.60 -24.84
CA LEU A 9 -23.44 -5.43 -25.31
C LEU A 9 -22.53 -6.61 -24.92
N LEU A 10 -22.69 -7.12 -23.69
CA LEU A 10 -21.85 -8.15 -23.10
C LEU A 10 -22.30 -9.58 -23.43
N GLU A 11 -23.39 -9.74 -24.17
CA GLU A 11 -24.04 -11.05 -24.40
C GLU A 11 -24.26 -11.76 -23.04
N ALA A 12 -24.84 -11.03 -22.08
CA ALA A 12 -25.06 -11.44 -20.69
C ALA A 12 -26.48 -11.09 -20.24
N ASP A 13 -26.93 -11.62 -19.11
CA ASP A 13 -28.14 -11.14 -18.43
C ASP A 13 -27.82 -10.02 -17.42
N ALA A 14 -28.84 -9.27 -17.00
CA ALA A 14 -28.67 -8.14 -16.09
C ALA A 14 -28.14 -8.55 -14.70
N VAL A 15 -28.41 -9.78 -14.25
CA VAL A 15 -27.91 -10.30 -12.97
C VAL A 15 -26.41 -10.54 -13.07
N GLN A 16 -25.95 -11.16 -14.16
CA GLN A 16 -24.53 -11.37 -14.43
C GLN A 16 -23.78 -10.04 -14.57
N VAL A 17 -24.36 -9.04 -15.24
CA VAL A 17 -23.76 -7.69 -15.31
C VAL A 17 -23.62 -7.08 -13.92
N SER A 18 -24.67 -7.12 -13.11
CA SER A 18 -24.62 -6.61 -11.74
C SER A 18 -23.59 -7.34 -10.88
N GLN A 19 -23.45 -8.66 -11.02
CA GLN A 19 -22.44 -9.46 -10.31
C GLN A 19 -21.01 -9.16 -10.77
N ILE A 20 -20.82 -8.81 -12.05
CA ILE A 20 -19.53 -8.35 -12.57
C ILE A 20 -19.21 -6.97 -11.97
N GLU A 21 -20.16 -6.04 -11.98
CA GLU A 21 -19.99 -4.69 -11.43
C GLU A 21 -19.73 -4.70 -9.92
N SER A 22 -20.32 -5.64 -9.18
CA SER A 22 -20.07 -5.84 -7.75
C SER A 22 -18.83 -6.67 -7.43
N GLY A 23 -18.04 -7.06 -8.44
CA GLY A 23 -16.83 -7.87 -8.26
C GLY A 23 -17.07 -9.29 -7.76
N THR A 24 -18.32 -9.78 -7.79
CA THR A 24 -18.69 -11.12 -7.31
C THR A 24 -18.35 -12.20 -8.33
N VAL A 25 -18.40 -11.88 -9.62
CA VAL A 25 -18.03 -12.79 -10.72
C VAL A 25 -17.04 -12.10 -11.62
N GLY A 26 -15.98 -12.83 -12.00
CA GLY A 26 -14.96 -12.31 -12.92
C GLY A 26 -15.51 -12.02 -14.32
N VAL A 27 -14.83 -11.09 -15.02
CA VAL A 27 -15.15 -10.73 -16.41
C VAL A 27 -14.12 -11.36 -17.36
N SER A 28 -14.57 -11.81 -18.53
CA SER A 28 -13.66 -12.41 -19.52
C SER A 28 -12.90 -11.36 -20.32
N ALA A 29 -11.71 -11.70 -20.81
CA ALA A 29 -10.93 -10.86 -21.72
C ALA A 29 -11.76 -10.31 -22.89
N LYS A 30 -12.59 -11.16 -23.51
CA LYS A 30 -13.50 -10.77 -24.61
C LYS A 30 -14.48 -9.67 -24.17
N ARG A 31 -15.06 -9.79 -22.98
CA ARG A 31 -16.02 -8.81 -22.44
C ARG A 31 -15.35 -7.50 -22.05
N VAL A 32 -14.17 -7.53 -21.44
CA VAL A 32 -13.37 -6.31 -21.15
C VAL A 32 -13.08 -5.54 -22.43
N ARG A 33 -12.58 -6.21 -23.48
CA ARG A 33 -12.28 -5.55 -24.77
C ARG A 33 -13.53 -4.98 -25.44
N ARG A 34 -14.68 -5.66 -25.34
CA ARG A 34 -15.96 -5.13 -25.84
C ARG A 34 -16.40 -3.86 -25.12
N LEU A 35 -16.30 -3.84 -23.79
CA LEU A 35 -16.60 -2.63 -23.00
C LEU A 35 -15.67 -1.48 -23.38
N ALA A 36 -14.36 -1.73 -23.44
CA ALA A 36 -13.38 -0.73 -23.84
C ALA A 36 -13.68 -0.11 -25.21
N ASN A 37 -14.00 -0.96 -26.21
CA ASN A 37 -14.37 -0.49 -27.55
C ASN A 37 -15.67 0.33 -27.53
N ASN A 38 -16.66 -0.09 -26.75
CA ASN A 38 -17.92 0.65 -26.61
C ASN A 38 -17.74 2.03 -25.98
N TYR A 39 -16.83 2.14 -25.01
CA TYR A 39 -16.47 3.43 -24.40
C TYR A 39 -15.48 4.26 -25.23
N ALA A 40 -15.17 3.81 -26.46
CA ALA A 40 -14.17 4.43 -27.32
C ALA A 40 -12.80 4.63 -26.62
N CYS A 41 -12.43 3.71 -25.72
CA CYS A 41 -11.12 3.73 -25.08
C CYS A 41 -10.07 3.29 -26.11
N THR A 42 -9.21 4.23 -26.52
CA THR A 42 -8.15 4.01 -27.51
C THR A 42 -6.80 3.65 -26.87
N ASP A 43 -6.69 3.70 -25.54
CA ASP A 43 -5.48 3.33 -24.82
C ASP A 43 -5.36 1.80 -24.74
N LEU A 44 -4.66 1.21 -25.71
CA LEU A 44 -4.47 -0.23 -25.79
C LEU A 44 -3.69 -0.80 -24.60
N ALA A 45 -2.75 -0.04 -24.03
CA ALA A 45 -1.96 -0.49 -22.90
C ALA A 45 -2.83 -0.62 -21.63
N LEU A 46 -3.74 0.32 -21.42
CA LEU A 46 -4.74 0.24 -20.37
C LEU A 46 -5.68 -0.94 -20.58
N VAL A 47 -6.21 -1.12 -21.79
CA VAL A 47 -7.12 -2.24 -22.10
C VAL A 47 -6.44 -3.59 -21.89
N ASP A 48 -5.20 -3.75 -22.35
CA ASP A 48 -4.43 -4.99 -22.17
C ASP A 48 -4.13 -5.25 -20.69
N SER A 49 -3.83 -4.20 -19.91
CA SER A 49 -3.63 -4.31 -18.46
C SER A 49 -4.90 -4.74 -17.72
N LEU A 50 -6.05 -4.16 -18.07
CA LEU A 50 -7.36 -4.56 -17.52
C LEU A 50 -7.72 -6.00 -17.89
N VAL A 51 -7.40 -6.44 -19.11
CA VAL A 51 -7.56 -7.84 -19.51
C VAL A 51 -6.68 -8.75 -18.65
N ALA A 52 -5.40 -8.40 -18.47
CA ALA A 52 -4.48 -9.17 -17.64
C ALA A 52 -5.03 -9.34 -16.22
N MET A 53 -5.43 -8.24 -15.56
CA MET A 53 -6.05 -8.27 -14.23
C MET A 53 -7.31 -9.14 -14.17
N ALA A 54 -8.25 -8.97 -15.11
CA ALA A 54 -9.51 -9.72 -15.11
C ALA A 54 -9.31 -11.24 -15.32
N THR A 55 -8.23 -11.61 -16.02
CA THR A 55 -7.88 -13.00 -16.28
C THR A 55 -6.88 -13.60 -15.31
N ASP A 56 -6.33 -12.81 -14.41
CA ASP A 56 -5.42 -13.29 -13.38
C ASP A 56 -6.14 -14.31 -12.47
N ARG A 57 -5.43 -15.39 -12.16
CA ARG A 57 -5.90 -16.48 -11.30
C ARG A 57 -4.96 -16.72 -10.12
N THR A 58 -4.05 -15.77 -9.86
CA THR A 58 -3.17 -15.78 -8.71
C THR A 58 -4.00 -15.92 -7.44
N ARG A 59 -3.62 -16.89 -6.61
CA ARG A 59 -4.16 -17.08 -5.27
C ARG A 59 -3.04 -16.84 -4.29
N GLY A 60 -3.01 -15.65 -3.72
CA GLY A 60 -1.98 -15.27 -2.76
C GLY A 60 -2.20 -15.88 -1.38
N TRP A 61 -1.15 -15.77 -0.56
CA TRP A 61 -1.18 -16.19 0.85
C TRP A 61 -2.24 -15.43 1.67
N TRP A 62 -2.68 -14.25 1.22
CA TRP A 62 -3.68 -13.44 1.91
C TRP A 62 -5.05 -14.14 1.98
N GLU A 63 -5.35 -15.04 1.05
CA GLU A 63 -6.57 -15.86 1.05
C GLU A 63 -6.72 -16.71 2.31
N GLU A 64 -5.61 -17.05 2.98
CA GLU A 64 -5.62 -17.77 4.27
C GLU A 64 -6.28 -16.96 5.40
N TYR A 65 -6.38 -15.64 5.26
CA TYR A 65 -7.03 -14.75 6.24
C TYR A 65 -8.49 -14.46 5.89
N ARG A 66 -9.03 -15.04 4.82
CA ARG A 66 -10.44 -14.84 4.43
C ARG A 66 -11.37 -15.33 5.54
N GLY A 67 -12.28 -14.46 5.97
CA GLY A 67 -13.19 -14.73 7.10
C GLY A 67 -12.54 -14.60 8.49
N VAL A 68 -11.22 -14.37 8.55
CA VAL A 68 -10.49 -14.08 9.80
C VAL A 68 -10.23 -12.57 9.93
N LEU A 69 -9.84 -11.92 8.82
CA LEU A 69 -9.66 -10.47 8.74
C LEU A 69 -10.72 -9.84 7.82
N PRO A 70 -11.03 -8.53 8.02
CA PRO A 70 -11.81 -7.76 7.06
C PRO A 70 -11.25 -7.85 5.62
N GLN A 71 -12.14 -7.89 4.62
CA GLN A 71 -11.75 -8.02 3.21
C GLN A 71 -10.74 -6.95 2.77
N VAL A 72 -10.88 -5.71 3.26
CA VAL A 72 -9.93 -4.60 3.01
C VAL A 72 -8.49 -4.96 3.35
N ASN A 73 -8.23 -5.84 4.33
CA ASN A 73 -6.88 -6.30 4.61
C ASN A 73 -6.35 -7.16 3.46
N LEU A 74 -7.14 -8.12 2.98
CA LEU A 74 -6.76 -8.96 1.85
C LEU A 74 -6.51 -8.11 0.61
N ASP A 75 -7.38 -7.13 0.35
CA ASP A 75 -7.25 -6.21 -0.79
C ASP A 75 -5.93 -5.41 -0.74
N VAL A 76 -5.47 -5.01 0.46
CA VAL A 76 -4.15 -4.34 0.60
C VAL A 76 -3.01 -5.29 0.24
N ALA A 77 -3.02 -6.52 0.75
CA ALA A 77 -1.95 -7.48 0.45
C ALA A 77 -1.91 -7.86 -1.03
N GLU A 78 -3.07 -8.01 -1.67
CA GLU A 78 -3.18 -8.26 -3.11
C GLU A 78 -2.68 -7.08 -3.94
N ALA A 79 -3.07 -5.85 -3.57
CA ALA A 79 -2.60 -4.66 -4.26
C ALA A 79 -1.08 -4.45 -4.10
N GLU A 80 -0.50 -4.79 -2.94
CA GLU A 80 0.96 -4.81 -2.74
C GLU A 80 1.66 -5.86 -3.60
N HIS A 81 1.04 -7.03 -3.76
CA HIS A 81 1.59 -8.12 -4.56
C HIS A 81 1.64 -7.81 -6.06
N HIS A 82 0.63 -7.13 -6.58
CA HIS A 82 0.54 -6.77 -8.00
C HIS A 82 1.19 -5.42 -8.34
N ALA A 83 1.69 -4.69 -7.36
CA ALA A 83 2.32 -3.39 -7.57
C ALA A 83 3.63 -3.52 -8.36
N THR A 84 3.85 -2.62 -9.31
CA THR A 84 5.13 -2.51 -10.04
C THR A 84 6.18 -1.77 -9.22
N TYR A 85 5.74 -0.93 -8.28
CA TYR A 85 6.54 -0.31 -7.24
C TYR A 85 5.63 0.16 -6.10
N LEU A 86 6.20 0.37 -4.92
CA LEU A 86 5.51 0.85 -3.74
C LEU A 86 6.22 2.10 -3.19
N ARG A 87 5.44 3.10 -2.80
CA ARG A 87 5.95 4.28 -2.09
C ARG A 87 5.12 4.58 -0.87
N ASP A 88 5.77 4.72 0.27
CA ASP A 88 5.13 5.18 1.50
C ASP A 88 5.57 6.60 1.84
N VAL A 89 4.61 7.42 2.25
CA VAL A 89 4.86 8.65 3.00
C VAL A 89 4.25 8.46 4.36
N VAL A 90 5.01 8.65 5.44
CA VAL A 90 4.49 8.52 6.81
C VAL A 90 5.06 9.58 7.74
N ILE A 91 4.20 10.08 8.63
CA ILE A 91 4.56 11.20 9.51
C ILE A 91 4.81 10.77 10.95
N THR A 92 3.94 9.91 11.51
CA THR A 92 3.91 9.62 12.95
C THR A 92 4.18 8.16 13.30
N ARG A 93 4.24 7.25 12.31
CA ARG A 93 4.47 5.82 12.55
C ARG A 93 5.31 5.23 11.42
N ILE A 94 6.20 4.30 11.76
CA ILE A 94 6.93 3.51 10.76
C ILE A 94 5.95 2.77 9.83
N PRO A 95 6.19 2.70 8.51
CA PRO A 95 5.32 2.01 7.58
C PRO A 95 5.21 0.52 7.91
N GLY A 96 4.02 -0.07 7.70
CA GLY A 96 3.74 -1.45 8.11
C GLY A 96 4.74 -2.49 7.56
N LEU A 97 5.17 -2.32 6.31
CA LEU A 97 6.14 -3.21 5.65
C LEU A 97 7.55 -3.15 6.25
N LEU A 98 7.87 -2.12 7.04
CA LEU A 98 9.17 -1.99 7.70
C LEU A 98 9.13 -2.42 9.17
N GLN A 99 7.95 -2.77 9.70
CA GLN A 99 7.79 -2.99 11.14
C GLN A 99 8.37 -4.32 11.62
N THR A 100 8.85 -4.33 12.86
CA THR A 100 9.10 -5.55 13.63
C THR A 100 7.81 -6.09 14.24
N PRO A 101 7.74 -7.37 14.63
CA PRO A 101 6.56 -7.93 15.29
C PRO A 101 6.16 -7.16 16.55
N ASP A 102 7.13 -6.77 17.38
CA ASP A 102 6.88 -6.06 18.64
C ASP A 102 6.37 -4.63 18.40
N TYR A 103 6.90 -3.94 17.38
CA TYR A 103 6.39 -2.61 17.01
C TYR A 103 4.97 -2.71 16.45
N ALA A 104 4.70 -3.70 15.59
CA ALA A 104 3.38 -3.93 15.02
C ALA A 104 2.34 -4.24 16.11
N ARG A 105 2.69 -5.11 17.07
CA ARG A 105 1.85 -5.44 18.23
C ARG A 105 1.47 -4.18 19.00
N ALA A 106 2.46 -3.36 19.36
CA ALA A 106 2.22 -2.10 20.08
C ALA A 106 1.30 -1.12 19.33
N VAL A 107 1.43 -1.04 17.99
CA VAL A 107 0.50 -0.23 17.17
C VAL A 107 -0.91 -0.80 17.25
N PHE A 108 -1.09 -2.12 17.14
CA PHE A 108 -2.42 -2.73 17.17
C PHE A 108 -3.09 -2.60 18.53
N ASP A 109 -2.34 -2.81 19.62
CA ASP A 109 -2.82 -2.64 21.00
C ASP A 109 -3.31 -1.20 21.24
N TYR A 110 -2.56 -0.20 20.77
CA TYR A 110 -2.92 1.20 20.92
C TYR A 110 -4.16 1.58 20.09
N MET A 111 -4.23 1.11 18.84
CA MET A 111 -5.30 1.50 17.91
C MET A 111 -6.61 0.75 18.13
N ASN A 112 -6.59 -0.39 18.82
CA ASN A 112 -7.75 -1.26 19.03
C ASN A 112 -7.89 -1.61 20.51
N PRO A 113 -8.22 -0.62 21.37
CA PRO A 113 -8.36 -0.89 22.80
C PRO A 113 -9.46 -1.94 23.03
N GLY A 114 -9.11 -3.01 23.75
CA GLY A 114 -10.03 -4.11 24.06
C GLY A 114 -10.03 -5.26 23.05
N LEU A 115 -9.17 -5.24 22.02
CA LEU A 115 -8.93 -6.41 21.18
C LEU A 115 -8.28 -7.53 22.00
N SER A 116 -8.69 -8.78 21.81
CA SER A 116 -8.05 -9.91 22.49
C SER A 116 -6.63 -10.14 21.98
N GLU A 117 -5.75 -10.67 22.83
CA GLU A 117 -4.37 -11.01 22.47
C GLU A 117 -4.30 -11.91 21.22
N SER A 118 -5.18 -12.92 21.13
CA SER A 118 -5.29 -13.79 19.96
C SER A 118 -5.64 -13.05 18.66
N ALA A 119 -6.47 -12.01 18.74
CA ALA A 119 -6.84 -11.21 17.58
C ALA A 119 -5.73 -10.21 17.20
N VAL A 120 -4.95 -9.73 18.18
CA VAL A 120 -3.73 -8.96 17.92
C VAL A 120 -2.69 -9.85 17.22
N ASP A 121 -2.49 -11.08 17.68
CA ASP A 121 -1.53 -12.02 17.08
C ASP A 121 -1.83 -12.30 15.62
N VAL A 122 -3.10 -12.50 15.25
CA VAL A 122 -3.50 -12.66 13.84
C VAL A 122 -3.15 -11.42 13.01
N LYS A 123 -3.37 -10.22 13.54
CA LYS A 123 -3.04 -8.96 12.84
C LYS A 123 -1.53 -8.76 12.71
N VAL A 124 -0.75 -9.16 13.72
CA VAL A 124 0.72 -9.12 13.70
C VAL A 124 1.26 -10.13 12.69
N ASP A 125 0.75 -11.36 12.67
CA ASP A 125 1.13 -12.39 11.69
C ASP A 125 0.86 -11.90 10.26
N TYR A 126 -0.36 -11.40 10.00
CA TYR A 126 -0.71 -10.76 8.73
C TYR A 126 0.25 -9.62 8.36
N ARG A 127 0.56 -8.73 9.32
CA ARG A 127 1.51 -7.62 9.11
C ARG A 127 2.90 -8.10 8.73
N MET A 128 3.38 -9.19 9.33
CA MET A 128 4.69 -9.74 9.03
C MET A 128 4.71 -10.44 7.66
N ARG A 129 3.64 -11.17 7.30
CA ARG A 129 3.56 -11.83 5.98
C ARG A 129 3.56 -10.85 4.81
N ARG A 130 2.99 -9.64 4.98
CA ARG A 130 3.06 -8.57 3.97
C ARG A 130 4.47 -8.20 3.53
N ARG A 131 5.48 -8.42 4.37
CA ARG A 131 6.89 -8.15 4.01
C ARG A 131 7.36 -8.95 2.79
N SER A 132 6.72 -10.09 2.50
CA SER A 132 6.97 -10.85 1.27
C SER A 132 6.75 -10.04 -0.02
N ALA A 133 6.00 -8.93 0.02
CA ALA A 133 5.85 -8.04 -1.13
C ALA A 133 7.16 -7.32 -1.48
N ILE A 134 8.03 -7.07 -0.50
CA ILE A 134 9.28 -6.30 -0.66
C ILE A 134 10.53 -7.14 -0.41
N GLU A 135 10.38 -8.43 -0.10
CA GLU A 135 11.48 -9.35 0.21
C GLU A 135 11.41 -10.59 -0.71
N GLY A 136 12.57 -11.17 -1.03
CA GLY A 136 12.68 -12.38 -1.86
C GLY A 136 12.91 -12.11 -3.35
N ASP A 137 12.78 -13.16 -4.17
CA ASP A 137 13.22 -13.14 -5.58
C ASP A 137 12.36 -12.23 -6.48
N ASN A 138 11.11 -12.00 -6.10
CA ASN A 138 10.16 -11.14 -6.82
C ASN A 138 9.80 -9.89 -6.00
N ALA A 139 10.76 -9.35 -5.25
CA ALA A 139 10.55 -8.18 -4.42
C ALA A 139 10.12 -6.95 -5.23
N THR A 140 9.03 -6.32 -4.81
CA THR A 140 8.54 -5.07 -5.38
C THR A 140 9.45 -3.91 -4.95
N PRO A 141 9.94 -3.07 -5.88
CA PRO A 141 10.72 -1.89 -5.54
C PRO A 141 9.98 -1.00 -4.55
N TYR A 142 10.59 -0.74 -3.39
CA TYR A 142 9.96 -0.03 -2.28
C TYR A 142 10.75 1.20 -1.83
N GLU A 143 10.10 2.37 -1.77
CA GLU A 143 10.64 3.63 -1.24
C GLU A 143 9.78 4.15 -0.09
N ALA A 144 10.37 4.28 1.10
CA ALA A 144 9.72 4.90 2.25
C ALA A 144 10.27 6.31 2.50
N ILE A 145 9.37 7.29 2.58
CA ILE A 145 9.67 8.66 2.97
C ILE A 145 9.07 8.90 4.36
N ILE A 146 9.94 8.94 5.36
CA ILE A 146 9.58 8.88 6.77
C ILE A 146 9.91 10.22 7.42
N HIS A 147 8.93 10.87 8.04
CA HIS A 147 9.20 12.06 8.84
C HIS A 147 9.96 11.68 10.12
N GLU A 148 10.91 12.51 10.55
CA GLU A 148 11.77 12.19 11.71
C GLU A 148 10.97 11.96 13.01
N VAL A 149 9.78 12.55 13.12
CA VAL A 149 8.85 12.34 14.24
C VAL A 149 8.51 10.85 14.38
N ALA A 150 8.23 10.13 13.28
CA ALA A 150 7.98 8.69 13.32
C ALA A 150 9.20 7.88 13.80
N LEU A 151 10.42 8.36 13.57
CA LEU A 151 11.65 7.72 14.03
C LEU A 151 11.94 7.97 15.51
N ARG A 152 11.44 9.10 16.05
CA ARG A 152 11.68 9.53 17.44
C ARG A 152 10.58 9.12 18.41
N LEU A 153 9.36 8.92 17.93
CA LEU A 153 8.23 8.47 18.76
C LEU A 153 8.47 7.06 19.29
N ARG A 154 8.31 6.89 20.60
CA ARG A 154 8.36 5.58 21.25
C ARG A 154 6.96 4.98 21.27
N VAL A 155 6.65 4.16 20.28
CA VAL A 155 5.30 3.54 20.15
C VAL A 155 5.02 2.53 21.26
N SER A 156 6.04 1.85 21.75
CA SER A 156 5.99 1.03 22.97
C SER A 156 7.00 1.57 23.98
N ASP A 157 8.21 1.01 23.96
CA ASP A 157 9.31 1.40 24.83
C ASP A 157 10.57 1.71 24.03
N ARG A 158 11.62 2.09 24.76
CA ARG A 158 12.94 2.45 24.18
C ARG A 158 13.56 1.25 23.46
N LYS A 159 13.44 0.03 24.00
CA LYS A 159 13.98 -1.20 23.43
C LYS A 159 13.33 -1.55 22.09
N THR A 160 12.01 -1.53 22.03
CA THR A 160 11.21 -1.81 20.82
C THR A 160 11.50 -0.78 19.73
N SER A 161 11.55 0.50 20.12
CA SER A 161 11.85 1.59 19.19
C SER A 161 13.27 1.48 18.63
N HIS A 162 14.26 1.16 19.47
CA HIS A 162 15.63 0.91 19.04
C HIS A 162 15.72 -0.29 18.07
N ALA A 163 15.10 -1.43 18.41
CA ALA A 163 15.06 -2.60 17.55
C ALA A 163 14.39 -2.31 16.19
N GLN A 164 13.33 -1.50 16.19
CA GLN A 164 12.67 -1.05 14.96
C GLN A 164 13.60 -0.23 14.06
N LEU A 165 14.39 0.69 14.61
CA LEU A 165 15.35 1.47 13.81
C LEU A 165 16.48 0.60 13.26
N LEU A 166 16.98 -0.36 14.05
CA LEU A 166 17.96 -1.34 13.57
C LEU A 166 17.42 -2.19 12.42
N GLN A 167 16.13 -2.59 12.48
CA GLN A 167 15.50 -3.31 11.38
C GLN A 167 15.49 -2.48 10.09
N ILE A 168 15.14 -1.19 10.18
CA ILE A 168 15.16 -0.29 9.00
C ILE A 168 16.57 -0.18 8.43
N LEU A 169 17.59 0.02 9.29
CA LEU A 169 18.99 0.08 8.86
C LEU A 169 19.44 -1.20 8.15
N SER A 170 19.09 -2.36 8.70
CA SER A 170 19.38 -3.67 8.10
C SER A 170 18.77 -3.81 6.70
N LEU A 171 17.50 -3.42 6.51
CA LEU A 171 16.83 -3.46 5.20
C LEU A 171 17.47 -2.50 4.18
N ILE A 172 17.94 -1.33 4.62
CA ILE A 172 18.70 -0.40 3.77
C ILE A 172 20.04 -1.02 3.35
N GLU A 173 20.78 -1.61 4.29
CA GLU A 173 22.10 -2.22 4.03
C GLU A 173 22.02 -3.40 3.07
N GLN A 174 20.97 -4.22 3.21
CA GLN A 174 20.65 -5.33 2.30
C GLN A 174 20.10 -4.88 0.95
N ARG A 175 19.89 -3.56 0.74
CA ARG A 175 19.31 -2.96 -0.46
C ARG A 175 17.90 -3.47 -0.79
N VAL A 176 17.17 -3.90 0.24
CA VAL A 176 15.76 -4.31 0.13
C VAL A 176 14.87 -3.08 -0.10
N VAL A 177 15.23 -1.95 0.53
CA VAL A 177 14.41 -0.73 0.52
C VAL A 177 15.25 0.53 0.32
N SER A 178 14.62 1.57 -0.24
CA SER A 178 15.14 2.94 -0.17
C SER A 178 14.40 3.72 0.90
N VAL A 179 15.12 4.39 1.80
CA VAL A 179 14.51 5.23 2.84
C VAL A 179 15.01 6.66 2.72
N ARG A 180 14.07 7.60 2.80
CA ARG A 180 14.32 9.04 2.88
C ARG A 180 13.73 9.59 4.16
N VAL A 181 14.47 10.47 4.83
CA VAL A 181 14.00 11.13 6.06
C VAL A 181 13.60 12.57 5.78
N ILE A 182 12.43 12.98 6.27
CA ILE A 182 12.04 14.39 6.33
C ILE A 182 12.44 14.92 7.71
N PRO A 183 13.45 15.80 7.82
CA PRO A 183 13.88 16.36 9.10
C PRO A 183 12.90 17.45 9.56
N THR A 184 12.83 17.70 10.88
CA THR A 184 11.99 18.78 11.44
C THR A 184 12.53 20.16 11.08
N ASP A 185 13.84 20.27 10.81
CA ASP A 185 14.52 21.49 10.35
C ASP A 185 14.24 21.82 8.86
N GLN A 186 13.30 21.11 8.22
CA GLN A 186 12.89 21.35 6.84
C GLN A 186 11.80 22.44 6.77
N ASP A 187 12.14 23.55 6.14
CA ASP A 187 11.16 24.59 5.81
C ASP A 187 10.11 24.10 4.79
N GLY A 188 8.89 24.63 4.92
CA GLY A 188 7.81 24.45 3.94
C GLY A 188 7.12 23.09 3.96
N PHE A 189 7.36 22.28 5.01
CA PHE A 189 6.66 21.02 5.22
C PHE A 189 5.30 21.24 5.92
N ALA A 190 4.23 21.33 5.13
CA ALA A 190 2.84 21.40 5.63
C ALA A 190 2.08 20.06 5.51
N GLY A 191 2.81 18.96 5.28
CA GLY A 191 2.26 17.64 4.92
C GLY A 191 1.85 16.75 6.08
N SER A 192 1.39 17.29 7.21
CA SER A 192 1.05 16.48 8.40
C SER A 192 0.00 15.40 8.13
N GLY A 193 -0.93 15.65 7.21
CA GLY A 193 -1.94 14.70 6.73
C GLY A 193 -1.55 13.92 5.47
N ALA A 194 -0.28 13.95 5.04
CA ALA A 194 0.18 13.34 3.81
C ALA A 194 0.47 11.83 3.93
N SER A 195 0.20 11.21 5.09
CA SER A 195 0.49 9.78 5.28
C SER A 195 -0.34 8.93 4.32
N MET A 196 0.33 8.11 3.50
CA MET A 196 -0.30 7.26 2.49
C MET A 196 0.70 6.23 1.95
N MET A 197 0.17 5.14 1.41
CA MET A 197 0.86 4.25 0.51
C MET A 197 0.43 4.54 -0.93
N TYR A 198 1.34 4.38 -1.88
CA TYR A 198 1.08 4.52 -3.30
C TYR A 198 1.64 3.30 -4.02
N ALA A 199 0.75 2.51 -4.63
CA ALA A 199 1.07 1.34 -5.43
C ALA A 199 1.02 1.71 -6.92
N GLY A 200 2.13 1.50 -7.60
CA GLY A 200 2.23 1.67 -9.04
C GLY A 200 1.55 0.52 -9.79
N GLY A 201 0.66 0.85 -10.72
CA GLY A 201 0.08 -0.12 -11.64
C GLY A 201 1.01 -0.42 -12.82
N PRO A 202 0.59 -1.33 -13.72
CA PRO A 202 1.26 -1.54 -15.01
C PRO A 202 1.11 -0.33 -15.95
N VAL A 203 0.09 0.50 -15.73
CA VAL A 203 -0.09 1.82 -16.36
C VAL A 203 -0.57 2.85 -15.31
N PRO A 204 -0.33 4.16 -15.50
CA PRO A 204 -0.61 5.19 -14.49
C PRO A 204 -2.09 5.32 -14.06
N GLN A 205 -3.02 4.91 -14.91
CA GLN A 205 -4.47 4.90 -14.63
C GLN A 205 -4.87 3.75 -13.69
N LEU A 206 -3.98 2.76 -13.50
CA LEU A 206 -4.15 1.64 -12.58
C LEU A 206 -3.24 1.79 -11.35
N ASP A 207 -2.63 2.96 -11.16
CA ASP A 207 -2.01 3.30 -9.88
C ASP A 207 -3.11 3.34 -8.80
N THR A 208 -2.73 3.03 -7.56
CA THR A 208 -3.66 3.01 -6.42
C THR A 208 -3.03 3.68 -5.21
N GLY A 209 -3.67 4.72 -4.70
CA GLY A 209 -3.35 5.30 -3.39
C GLY A 209 -4.09 4.58 -2.28
N MET A 210 -3.46 4.42 -1.12
CA MET A 210 -4.08 3.86 0.08
C MET A 210 -3.84 4.77 1.27
N ARG A 211 -4.90 5.06 2.03
CA ARG A 211 -4.82 5.86 3.25
C ARG A 211 -5.39 5.10 4.43
N ASP A 212 -4.54 4.88 5.42
CA ASP A 212 -4.95 4.30 6.70
C ASP A 212 -5.72 5.34 7.52
N SER A 213 -6.87 4.90 8.04
CA SER A 213 -7.65 5.64 9.04
C SER A 213 -8.08 4.69 10.17
N PRO A 214 -8.50 5.22 11.33
CA PRO A 214 -9.10 4.39 12.37
C PRO A 214 -10.32 3.58 11.90
N ALA A 215 -11.02 4.04 10.86
CA ALA A 215 -12.18 3.36 10.28
C ALA A 215 -11.80 2.28 9.23
N GLY A 216 -10.52 2.13 8.90
CA GLY A 216 -10.03 1.22 7.88
C GLY A 216 -9.19 1.93 6.81
N VAL A 217 -8.84 1.18 5.77
CA VAL A 217 -8.04 1.66 4.64
C VAL A 217 -8.98 2.17 3.54
N ALA A 218 -8.72 3.37 3.05
CA ALA A 218 -9.39 3.91 1.87
C ALA A 218 -8.49 3.74 0.64
N PHE A 219 -9.05 3.16 -0.43
CA PHE A 219 -8.42 3.09 -1.74
C PHE A 219 -8.78 4.32 -2.58
N ILE A 220 -7.81 4.82 -3.33
CA ILE A 220 -7.90 6.01 -4.17
C ILE A 220 -7.41 5.62 -5.55
N ASP A 221 -8.32 5.56 -6.52
CA ASP A 221 -8.07 5.11 -7.89
C ASP A 221 -8.49 6.15 -8.95
N SER A 222 -9.10 7.27 -8.53
CA SER A 222 -9.48 8.32 -9.48
C SER A 222 -8.24 9.05 -10.02
N GLU A 223 -8.16 9.20 -11.34
CA GLU A 223 -7.01 9.81 -12.03
C GLU A 223 -6.65 11.19 -11.47
N TYR A 224 -7.65 12.05 -11.25
CA TYR A 224 -7.46 13.36 -10.64
C TYR A 224 -6.81 13.29 -9.26
N GLN A 225 -7.27 12.37 -8.39
CA GLN A 225 -6.68 12.23 -7.06
C GLN A 225 -5.29 11.61 -7.14
N LEU A 226 -5.07 10.62 -8.01
CA LEU A 226 -3.77 10.01 -8.23
C LEU A 226 -2.72 11.03 -8.68
N ASP A 227 -3.07 11.95 -9.58
CA ASP A 227 -2.20 13.06 -9.97
C ASP A 227 -1.81 13.94 -8.79
N GLN A 228 -2.77 14.27 -7.93
CA GLN A 228 -2.50 15.03 -6.70
C GLN A 228 -1.56 14.27 -5.76
N LEU A 229 -1.75 12.95 -5.61
CA LEU A 229 -0.86 12.13 -4.78
C LEU A 229 0.55 12.07 -5.39
N ARG A 230 0.70 11.89 -6.71
CA ARG A 230 2.00 11.89 -7.39
C ARG A 230 2.74 13.20 -7.19
N ALA A 231 2.06 14.33 -7.37
CA ALA A 231 2.62 15.66 -7.14
C ALA A 231 3.04 15.85 -5.68
N LEU A 232 2.22 15.38 -4.73
CA LEU A 232 2.52 15.45 -3.31
C LEU A 232 3.75 14.60 -2.93
N ILE A 233 3.85 13.35 -3.42
CA ILE A 233 5.02 12.49 -3.21
C ILE A 233 6.28 13.16 -3.75
N HIS A 234 6.22 13.73 -4.95
CA HIS A 234 7.36 14.42 -5.53
C HIS A 234 7.81 15.62 -4.66
N ARG A 235 6.86 16.41 -4.17
CA ARG A 235 7.14 17.53 -3.26
C ARG A 235 7.78 17.06 -1.95
N VAL A 236 7.20 16.03 -1.32
CA VAL A 236 7.71 15.48 -0.05
C VAL A 236 9.11 14.88 -0.25
N LYS A 237 9.33 14.14 -1.33
CA LYS A 237 10.64 13.58 -1.70
C LYS A 237 11.69 14.65 -1.93
N SER A 238 11.31 15.77 -2.56
CA SER A 238 12.22 16.90 -2.81
C SER A 238 12.68 17.58 -1.51
N GLY A 239 11.83 17.62 -0.48
CA GLY A 239 12.15 18.15 0.85
C GLY A 239 12.74 17.13 1.82
N SER A 240 13.17 15.97 1.33
CA SER A 240 13.71 14.88 2.16
C SER A 240 15.21 14.71 1.95
N LEU A 241 15.90 14.20 2.98
CA LEU A 241 17.30 13.83 2.89
C LEU A 241 17.50 12.74 1.83
N GLN A 242 18.64 12.79 1.12
CA GLN A 242 19.03 11.71 0.21
C GLN A 242 19.28 10.40 0.98
N PRO A 243 19.24 9.22 0.32
CA PRO A 243 19.28 7.93 1.02
C PRO A 243 20.47 7.74 1.97
N ALA A 244 21.68 8.16 1.58
CA ALA A 244 22.87 8.04 2.45
C ALA A 244 22.75 8.89 3.73
N ALA A 245 22.34 10.17 3.59
CA ALA A 245 22.13 11.06 4.72
C ALA A 245 20.95 10.61 5.61
N SER A 246 19.94 10.00 5.01
CA SER A 246 18.79 9.40 5.72
C SER A 246 19.21 8.21 6.58
N ARG A 247 20.04 7.31 6.04
CA ARG A 247 20.63 6.20 6.81
C ARG A 247 21.44 6.72 7.99
N ASP A 248 22.31 7.72 7.75
CA ASP A 248 23.14 8.29 8.81
C ASP A 248 22.28 8.99 9.88
N PHE A 249 21.18 9.64 9.48
CA PHE A 249 20.19 10.21 10.41
C PHE A 249 19.55 9.12 11.28
N ILE A 250 19.03 8.04 10.68
CA ILE A 250 18.39 6.93 11.41
C ILE A 250 19.38 6.30 12.40
N HIS A 251 20.64 6.13 11.99
CA HIS A 251 21.69 5.59 12.85
C HIS A 251 22.01 6.52 14.04
N ARG A 252 21.96 7.85 13.86
CA ARG A 252 22.07 8.80 14.98
C ARG A 252 20.90 8.68 15.94
N VAL A 253 19.66 8.67 15.44
CA VAL A 253 18.46 8.53 16.28
C VAL A 253 18.49 7.21 17.07
N ALA A 254 18.94 6.12 16.45
CA ALA A 254 19.11 4.85 17.14
C ALA A 254 20.11 4.95 18.31
N LYS A 255 21.22 5.68 18.17
CA LYS A 255 22.17 5.91 19.27
C LYS A 255 21.66 6.82 20.40
N GLU A 256 20.68 7.68 20.10
CA GLU A 256 20.02 8.55 21.09
C GLU A 256 18.92 7.80 21.88
N LEU A 257 18.37 6.73 21.29
CA LEU A 257 17.51 5.73 21.92
C LEU A 257 18.31 4.63 22.63
#